data_AF-A0A821DF63-F1
#
_entry.id   AF-A0A821DF63-F1
#
_cell.length_a   1.000
_cell.length_b   1.000
_cell.length_c   1.000
_cell.angle_alpha   90.00
_cell.angle_beta   90.00
_cell.angle_gamma   90.00
#
_symmetry.space_group_name_H-M   'P 1'
#
loop_
_entity.id
_entity.type
_entity.pdbx_description
1 polymer ?
#
loop_
_entity_poly.entity_id
_entity_poly.type
_entity_poly.pdbx_seq_one_letter_code
_entity_poly.pdbx_strand_id
1 'polypeptide(L)'
;PVFVLACDHSFFNELQGAIHTLDTYWPDHEIAFYNLGITSDQEELLREKCKRCTIIKFPFSDIGNYALYFGTLKFYSFKPFVIQ
;
A
#
# COMPACT_ATOMS: atom_id res chain seq x y z
N PRO A 1 -9.57 -13.42 0.21
CA PRO A 1 -9.19 -12.48 -0.87
C PRO A 1 -8.21 -11.45 -0.33
N VAL A 2 -7.33 -10.88 -1.14
CA VAL A 2 -6.43 -9.80 -0.70
C VAL A 2 -6.98 -8.47 -1.21
N PHE A 3 -7.20 -7.52 -0.32
CA PHE A 3 -7.56 -6.15 -0.71
C PHE A 3 -6.29 -5.36 -1.03
N VAL A 4 -6.33 -4.58 -2.10
CA VAL A 4 -5.21 -3.74 -2.51
C VAL A 4 -5.61 -2.29 -2.37
N LEU A 5 -4.80 -1.53 -1.63
CA LEU A 5 -4.94 -0.11 -1.44
C LEU A 5 -3.65 0.59 -1.86
N ALA A 6 -3.75 1.81 -2.36
CA ALA A 6 -2.61 2.64 -2.71
C ALA A 6 -2.98 4.10 -2.54
N CYS A 7 -2.11 4.90 -1.93
CA CYS A 7 -2.29 6.35 -1.86
C CYS A 7 -0.96 7.06 -1.60
N ASP A 8 -0.94 8.36 -1.90
CA ASP A 8 0.08 9.30 -1.42
C ASP A 8 -0.42 10.03 -0.15
N HIS A 9 0.42 10.90 0.41
CA HIS A 9 0.13 11.65 1.64
C HIS A 9 -1.15 12.49 1.60
N SER A 10 -1.60 12.94 0.43
CA SER A 10 -2.77 13.81 0.24
C SER A 10 -4.08 13.11 0.56
N PHE A 11 -4.11 11.77 0.46
CA PHE A 11 -5.32 10.95 0.63
C PHE A 11 -5.26 10.03 1.86
N PHE A 12 -4.41 10.35 2.83
CA PHE A 12 -4.18 9.49 3.98
C PHE A 12 -5.41 9.39 4.92
N ASN A 13 -6.28 10.40 4.95
CA ASN A 13 -7.51 10.35 5.75
C ASN A 13 -8.54 9.40 5.13
N GLU A 14 -8.68 9.45 3.81
CA GLU A 14 -9.51 8.56 3.02
C GLU A 14 -9.04 7.11 3.14
N LEU A 15 -7.72 6.89 3.12
CA LEU A 15 -7.13 5.58 3.38
C LEU A 15 -7.57 5.01 4.73
N GLN A 16 -7.54 5.82 5.80
CA GLN A 16 -7.98 5.38 7.12
C GLN A 16 -9.46 4.98 7.14
N GLY A 17 -10.32 5.72 6.43
CA GLY A 17 -11.73 5.37 6.26
C GLY A 17 -11.94 4.06 5.49
N ALA A 18 -11.13 3.83 4.45
CA ALA A 18 -11.15 2.58 3.70
C ALA A 18 -10.73 1.39 4.58
N ILE A 19 -9.65 1.53 5.37
CA ILE A 19 -9.20 0.50 6.31
C ILE A 19 -10.28 0.20 7.34
N HIS A 20 -10.90 1.22 7.93
CA HIS A 20 -11.98 1.04 8.89
C HIS A 20 -13.17 0.27 8.29
N THR A 21 -13.51 0.56 7.03
CA THR A 21 -14.55 -0.18 6.29
C THR A 21 -14.15 -1.65 6.10
N LEU A 22 -12.91 -1.90 5.70
CA LEU A 22 -12.40 -3.26 5.55
C LEU A 22 -12.33 -4.02 6.87
N ASP A 23 -11.99 -3.37 7.98
CA ASP A 23 -11.99 -3.97 9.32
C ASP A 23 -13.40 -4.32 9.77
N THR A 24 -14.39 -3.51 9.40
CA THR A 24 -15.80 -3.73 9.76
C THR A 24 -16.43 -4.89 8.99
N TYR A 25 -16.22 -4.95 7.68
CA TYR A 25 -16.94 -5.89 6.81
C TYR A 25 -16.13 -7.13 6.41
N TRP A 26 -14.80 -7.04 6.45
CA TRP A 26 -13.91 -8.14 6.07
C TRP A 26 -12.70 -8.25 7.02
N PRO A 27 -12.92 -8.44 8.34
CA PRO A 27 -11.85 -8.39 9.35
C PRO A 27 -10.72 -9.41 9.13
N ASP A 28 -11.03 -10.57 8.55
CA ASP A 28 -10.07 -11.68 8.40
C ASP A 28 -9.28 -11.66 7.08
N HIS A 29 -9.46 -10.62 6.26
CA HIS A 29 -8.80 -10.53 4.96
C HIS A 29 -7.44 -9.83 5.04
N GLU A 30 -6.48 -10.21 4.21
CA GLU A 30 -5.20 -9.49 4.15
C GLU A 30 -5.34 -8.20 3.33
N ILE A 31 -4.57 -7.19 3.69
CA ILE A 31 -4.50 -5.91 2.97
C ILE A 31 -3.07 -5.71 2.48
N ALA A 32 -2.90 -5.50 1.18
CA ALA A 32 -1.65 -5.04 0.60
C ALA A 32 -1.75 -3.52 0.33
N PHE A 33 -0.91 -2.73 1.00
CA PHE A 33 -0.89 -1.28 0.83
C PHE A 33 0.36 -0.82 0.07
N TYR A 34 0.16 -0.17 -1.06
CA TYR A 34 1.23 0.39 -1.88
C TYR A 34 1.45 1.85 -1.46
N ASN A 35 2.57 2.10 -0.80
CA ASN A 35 2.98 3.44 -0.41
C ASN A 35 3.41 4.21 -1.67
N LEU A 36 2.56 5.16 -2.11
CA LEU A 36 2.84 6.04 -3.26
C LEU A 36 3.49 7.38 -2.84
N GLY A 37 3.92 7.51 -1.59
CA GLY A 37 4.52 8.73 -1.04
C GLY A 37 3.79 9.26 0.19
N ILE A 38 3.34 8.39 1.10
CA ILE A 38 2.93 8.80 2.46
C ILE A 38 4.17 9.13 3.30
N THR A 39 4.03 10.01 4.29
CA THR A 39 5.13 10.41 5.18
C THR A 39 5.52 9.29 6.15
N SER A 40 6.69 9.39 6.78
CA SER A 40 7.13 8.42 7.80
C SER A 40 6.12 8.29 8.96
N ASP A 41 5.62 9.44 9.46
CA ASP A 41 4.63 9.48 10.54
C ASP A 41 3.31 8.83 10.13
N GLN A 42 2.89 9.04 8.88
CA GLN A 42 1.71 8.38 8.31
C GLN A 42 1.92 6.87 8.16
N GLU A 43 3.12 6.43 7.77
CA GLU A 43 3.44 5.01 7.67
C GLU A 43 3.43 4.33 9.05
N GLU A 44 3.98 4.98 10.07
CA GLU A 44 3.93 4.50 11.46
C GLU A 44 2.48 4.35 11.94
N LEU A 45 1.67 5.40 11.78
CA LEU A 45 0.26 5.39 12.16
C LEU A 45 -0.53 4.30 11.40
N LEU A 46 -0.21 4.06 10.14
CA LEU A 46 -0.81 2.98 9.35
C LEU A 46 -0.47 1.60 9.92
N ARG A 47 0.78 1.37 10.34
CA ARG A 47 1.21 0.10 10.96
C ARG A 47 0.52 -0.14 12.30
N GLU A 48 0.31 0.91 13.08
CA GLU A 48 -0.41 0.82 14.35
C GLU A 48 -1.89 0.45 14.14
N LYS A 49 -2.55 1.11 13.20
CA LYS A 49 -3.98 0.94 12.94
C LYS A 49 -4.31 -0.34 12.17
N CYS A 50 -3.44 -0.76 11.26
CA CYS A 50 -3.67 -1.90 10.38
C CYS A 50 -2.57 -2.95 10.52
N LYS A 51 -2.66 -3.79 11.56
CA LYS A 51 -1.69 -4.87 11.81
C LYS A 51 -1.62 -5.93 10.70
N ARG A 52 -2.70 -6.05 9.92
CA ARG A 52 -2.83 -6.97 8.78
C ARG A 52 -2.46 -6.32 7.44
N CYS A 53 -2.02 -5.07 7.44
CA CYS A 53 -1.54 -4.39 6.25
C CYS A 53 -0.07 -4.76 5.99
N THR A 54 0.18 -5.38 4.85
CA THR A 54 1.52 -5.47 4.28
C THR A 54 1.81 -4.19 3.50
N ILE A 55 2.64 -3.32 4.07
CA ILE A 55 3.05 -2.08 3.43
C ILE A 55 4.17 -2.35 2.45
N ILE A 56 3.98 -1.92 1.21
CA ILE A 56 4.94 -2.09 0.14
C ILE A 56 5.37 -0.74 -0.41
N LYS A 57 6.67 -0.47 -0.31
CA LYS A 57 7.27 0.83 -0.67
C LYS A 57 7.54 0.89 -2.15
N PHE A 58 6.90 1.82 -2.84
CA PHE A 58 7.17 2.03 -4.25
C PHE A 58 8.50 2.78 -4.43
N PRO A 59 9.43 2.26 -5.25
CA PRO A 59 10.79 2.80 -5.36
C PRO A 59 10.84 3.97 -6.35
N PHE A 60 10.14 5.07 -6.06
CA PHE A 60 10.12 6.24 -6.96
C PHE A 60 11.52 6.80 -7.25
N SER A 61 12.48 6.62 -6.33
CA SER A 61 13.86 7.07 -6.48
C SER A 61 14.70 6.23 -7.44
N ASP A 62 14.20 5.09 -7.91
CA ASP A 62 14.96 4.11 -8.68
C ASP A 62 14.30 3.81 -10.04
N ILE A 63 13.77 4.85 -10.69
CA ILE A 63 13.09 4.79 -12.00
C ILE A 63 13.94 4.08 -13.07
N GLY A 64 15.28 4.18 -13.00
CA GLY A 64 16.18 3.45 -13.91
C GLY A 64 16.17 1.92 -13.73
N ASN A 65 15.82 1.44 -12.53
CA ASN A 65 15.80 0.04 -12.14
C ASN A 65 14.39 -0.51 -11.93
N TYR A 66 13.37 0.20 -12.40
CA TYR A 66 11.95 -0.15 -12.27
C TYR A 66 11.68 -1.62 -12.61
N ALA A 67 12.18 -2.08 -13.76
CA ALA A 67 12.02 -3.47 -14.22
C ALA A 67 12.69 -4.51 -13.30
N LEU A 68 13.87 -4.19 -12.74
CA LEU A 68 14.58 -5.07 -11.81
C LEU A 68 13.86 -5.14 -10.46
N TYR A 69 13.40 -4.01 -9.93
CA TYR A 69 12.64 -3.97 -8.68
C TYR A 69 11.37 -4.83 -8.79
N PHE A 70 10.57 -4.65 -9.85
CA PHE A 70 9.38 -5.50 -10.07
C PHE A 70 9.74 -6.98 -10.31
N GLY A 71 10.92 -7.27 -10.87
CA GLY A 71 11.44 -8.63 -10.99
C GLY A 71 11.76 -9.31 -9.65
N THR A 72 12.08 -8.54 -8.60
CA THR A 72 12.30 -9.08 -7.24
C THR A 72 11.02 -9.34 -6.46
N LEU A 73 9.91 -8.73 -6.87
CA LEU A 73 8.61 -8.85 -6.22
C LEU A 73 7.90 -10.15 -6.63
N LYS A 74 8.35 -11.27 -6.05
CA LYS A 74 7.78 -12.62 -6.29
C LYS A 74 6.28 -12.77 -5.95
N PHE A 75 5.70 -11.81 -5.21
CA PHE A 75 4.38 -11.91 -4.60
C PHE A 75 3.39 -10.80 -4.97
N TYR A 76 3.63 -10.02 -6.03
CA TYR A 76 2.64 -9.06 -6.47
C TYR A 76 1.53 -9.77 -7.25
N SER A 77 0.40 -10.01 -6.58
CA SER A 77 -0.85 -10.42 -7.23
C SER A 77 -1.36 -9.39 -8.24
N PHE A 78 -0.83 -8.15 -8.20
CA PHE A 78 -1.24 -7.05 -9.08
C PHE A 78 -0.01 -6.23 -9.48
N LYS A 79 0.24 -6.10 -10.79
CA LYS A 79 1.26 -5.19 -11.33
C LYS A 79 0.64 -3.81 -11.48
N PRO A 80 1.02 -2.80 -10.68
CA PRO A 80 0.44 -1.48 -10.80
C PRO A 80 0.86 -0.84 -12.13
N PHE A 81 -0.12 -0.43 -12.95
CA PHE A 81 0.12 0.51 -14.04
C PHE A 81 -0.01 1.93 -13.48
N VAL A 82 1.10 2.65 -13.42
CA VAL A 82 1.11 4.07 -13.06
C VAL A 82 0.97 4.86 -14.36
N ILE A 83 -0.14 5.59 -14.51
CA ILE A 83 -0.33 6.58 -15.57
C ILE A 83 -0.16 7.95 -14.91
N GLN A 84 0.82 8.73 -15.37
CA GLN A 84 1.03 10.13 -14.98
C GLN A 84 0.37 11.07 -15.97
#